data_AF-A0A523AV74-F1
#
_entry.id   AF-A0A523AV74-F1
#
_cell.length_a   1.000
_cell.length_b   1.000
_cell.length_c   1.000
_cell.angle_alpha   90.00
_cell.angle_beta   90.00
_cell.angle_gamma   90.00
#
_symmetry.space_group_name_H-M   'P 1'
#
loop_
_entity.id
_entity.type
_entity.pdbx_description
1 polymer ?
#
loop_
_entity_poly.entity_id
_entity_poly.type
_entity_poly.pdbx_seq_one_letter_code
_entity_poly.pdbx_strand_id
1 'polypeptide(L)'
;MAEREVPQTGAQERRDAKWYVQRFAEADRELSAAGIAWLTAETRVSVCLGIVRELARDARMAEARERRRAEREEPATEAQLQLLQKLGVRPDRQLTRSEASRLIDALKRP
;
A
#
# COMPACT_ATOMS: atom_id res chain seq x y z
N MET A 1 32.87 -6.54 -5.04
CA MET A 1 31.61 -6.88 -5.72
C MET A 1 30.61 -5.81 -5.36
N ALA A 2 30.16 -5.00 -6.33
CA ALA A 2 29.25 -3.89 -6.08
C ALA A 2 27.82 -4.43 -6.00
N GLU A 3 27.17 -4.21 -4.86
CA GLU A 3 25.75 -4.46 -4.67
C GLU A 3 24.98 -3.58 -5.67
N ARG A 4 24.23 -4.21 -6.57
CA ARG A 4 23.31 -3.49 -7.45
C ARG A 4 22.14 -3.05 -6.57
N GLU A 5 22.10 -1.77 -6.23
CA GLU A 5 20.91 -1.12 -5.70
C GLU A 5 19.77 -1.36 -6.70
N VAL A 6 18.80 -2.19 -6.30
CA VAL A 6 17.54 -2.33 -7.01
C VAL A 6 16.78 -1.02 -6.77
N PRO A 7 16.52 -0.21 -7.80
CA PRO A 7 15.76 1.02 -7.61
C PRO A 7 14.37 0.63 -7.13
N GLN A 8 14.02 1.03 -5.90
CA GLN A 8 12.65 0.97 -5.44
C GLN A 8 11.84 1.98 -6.26
N THR A 9 11.26 1.51 -7.37
CA THR A 9 10.23 2.22 -8.14
C THR A 9 8.99 2.38 -7.27
N GLY A 10 9.03 3.38 -6.38
CA GLY A 10 8.02 3.66 -5.36
C GLY A 10 7.01 4.76 -5.76
N ALA A 11 6.81 5.02 -7.05
CA ALA A 11 5.66 5.80 -7.50
C ALA A 11 4.58 4.82 -7.94
N GLN A 12 3.84 4.28 -6.98
CA GLN A 12 2.67 3.46 -7.29
C GLN A 12 1.66 4.35 -8.02
N GLU A 13 1.46 4.10 -9.32
CA GLU A 13 0.50 4.84 -10.15
C GLU A 13 -0.84 4.97 -9.40
N ARG A 14 -1.35 6.19 -9.33
CA ARG A 14 -2.63 6.46 -8.68
C ARG A 14 -3.73 5.79 -9.51
N ARG A 15 -4.26 4.67 -9.03
CA ARG A 15 -5.38 3.96 -9.64
C ARG A 15 -6.68 4.64 -9.25
N ASP A 16 -7.09 5.60 -10.06
CA ASP A 16 -8.38 6.26 -9.95
C ASP A 16 -9.36 5.74 -11.01
N ALA A 17 -10.59 6.28 -11.01
CA ALA A 17 -11.62 5.84 -11.95
C ALA A 17 -11.17 5.98 -13.42
N LYS A 18 -10.41 7.03 -13.73
CA LYS A 18 -9.92 7.28 -15.09
C LYS A 18 -8.94 6.19 -15.51
N TRP A 19 -8.04 5.78 -14.62
CA TRP A 19 -7.10 4.69 -14.88
C TRP A 19 -7.83 3.39 -15.25
N TYR A 20 -8.82 2.97 -14.45
CA TYR A 20 -9.57 1.73 -14.72
C TYR A 20 -10.38 1.80 -16.02
N VAL A 21 -11.02 2.93 -16.30
CA VAL A 21 -11.76 3.14 -17.55
C VAL A 21 -10.83 3.12 -18.77
N GLN A 22 -9.65 3.73 -18.67
CA GLN A 22 -8.66 3.72 -19.75
C GLN A 22 -8.14 2.32 -20.02
N ARG A 23 -7.75 1.57 -18.98
CA ARG A 23 -7.30 0.18 -19.12
C ARG A 23 -8.38 -0.70 -19.73
N PHE A 24 -9.64 -0.51 -19.36
CA PHE A 24 -10.76 -1.22 -19.99
C PHE A 24 -10.90 -0.86 -21.47
N ALA A 25 -10.86 0.43 -21.83
CA ALA A 25 -10.97 0.87 -23.22
C ALA A 25 -9.82 0.35 -24.11
N GLU A 26 -8.63 0.22 -23.55
CA GLU A 26 -7.48 -0.40 -24.23
C GLU A 26 -7.69 -1.90 -24.44
N ALA A 27 -8.10 -2.63 -23.40
CA ALA A 27 -8.40 -4.05 -23.51
C ALA A 27 -9.51 -4.34 -24.53
N ASP A 28 -10.57 -3.53 -24.55
CA ASP A 28 -11.63 -3.64 -25.54
C ASP A 28 -11.12 -3.43 -26.98
N ARG A 29 -10.26 -2.42 -27.17
CA ARG A 29 -9.66 -2.13 -28.47
C ARG A 29 -8.78 -3.28 -28.95
N GLU A 30 -7.94 -3.84 -28.07
CA GLU A 30 -7.06 -4.95 -28.40
C GLU A 30 -7.84 -6.21 -28.77
N LEU A 31 -8.86 -6.56 -27.98
CA LEU A 31 -9.71 -7.71 -28.24
C LEU A 31 -10.53 -7.55 -29.53
N SER A 32 -11.06 -6.34 -29.77
CA SER A 32 -11.75 -6.01 -31.02
C SER A 32 -10.83 -6.11 -32.24
N ALA A 33 -9.58 -5.62 -32.12
CA ALA A 33 -8.58 -5.74 -33.19
C ALA A 33 -8.19 -7.19 -33.50
N ALA A 34 -8.24 -8.06 -32.49
CA ALA A 34 -8.06 -9.51 -32.64
C ALA A 34 -9.30 -10.22 -33.23
N GLY A 35 -10.38 -9.50 -33.55
CA GLY A 35 -11.63 -10.07 -34.05
C GLY A 35 -12.46 -10.78 -33.00
N ILE A 36 -12.16 -10.58 -31.71
CA ILE A 36 -12.83 -11.24 -30.59
C ILE A 36 -14.02 -10.37 -30.16
N ALA A 37 -15.23 -10.78 -30.52
CA ALA A 37 -16.45 -10.16 -30.02
C ALA A 37 -16.76 -10.65 -28.59
N TRP A 38 -16.54 -9.80 -27.59
CA TRP A 38 -16.67 -10.19 -26.17
C TRP A 38 -17.59 -9.27 -25.34
N LEU A 39 -17.93 -8.08 -25.85
CA LEU A 39 -18.76 -7.10 -25.15
C LEU A 39 -20.25 -7.20 -25.50
N THR A 40 -20.94 -8.14 -24.87
CA THR A 40 -22.40 -8.06 -24.74
C THR A 40 -22.79 -6.98 -23.72
N ALA A 41 -24.08 -6.61 -23.66
CA ALA A 41 -24.58 -5.68 -22.63
C ALA A 41 -24.31 -6.22 -21.21
N GLU A 42 -24.45 -7.53 -21.00
CA GLU A 42 -24.17 -8.19 -19.73
C GLU A 42 -22.69 -8.13 -19.34
N THR A 43 -21.78 -8.37 -20.30
CA THR A 43 -20.34 -8.24 -20.06
C THR A 43 -19.98 -6.81 -19.67
N ARG A 44 -20.57 -5.81 -20.34
CA ARG A 44 -20.33 -4.39 -20.02
C ARG A 44 -20.76 -4.04 -18.59
N VAL A 45 -21.94 -4.48 -18.17
CA VAL A 45 -22.41 -4.27 -16.79
C VAL A 45 -21.48 -4.95 -15.80
N SER A 46 -21.06 -6.19 -16.08
CA SER A 46 -20.16 -6.95 -15.22
C SER A 46 -18.80 -6.25 -15.05
N VAL A 47 -18.24 -5.71 -16.15
CA VAL A 47 -16.99 -4.96 -16.11
C VAL A 47 -17.15 -3.65 -15.33
N CYS A 48 -18.22 -2.89 -15.56
CA CYS A 48 -18.51 -1.69 -14.77
C CYS A 48 -18.57 -1.99 -13.27
N LEU A 49 -19.26 -3.07 -12.88
CA LEU A 49 -19.31 -3.51 -11.48
C LEU A 49 -17.93 -3.90 -10.95
N GLY A 50 -17.11 -4.56 -11.76
CA GLY A 50 -15.72 -4.87 -11.43
C GLY A 50 -14.89 -3.62 -11.14
N ILE A 51 -14.96 -2.61 -12.01
CA ILE A 51 -14.27 -1.33 -11.84
C ILE A 51 -14.71 -0.64 -10.54
N VAL A 52 -16.01 -0.58 -10.27
CA VAL A 52 -16.54 0.03 -9.03
C VAL A 52 -16.03 -0.71 -7.78
N ARG A 53 -15.96 -2.05 -7.82
CA ARG A 53 -15.45 -2.85 -6.70
C ARG A 53 -13.98 -2.58 -6.41
N GLU A 54 -13.14 -2.48 -7.44
CA GLU A 54 -11.72 -2.17 -7.27
C GLU A 54 -11.51 -0.75 -6.77
N LEU A 55 -12.27 0.23 -7.26
CA LEU A 55 -12.24 1.59 -6.71
C LEU A 55 -12.60 1.62 -5.23
N ALA A 56 -13.66 0.91 -4.83
CA ALA A 56 -14.06 0.80 -3.44
C ALA A 56 -12.99 0.09 -2.59
N ARG A 57 -12.30 -0.91 -3.14
CA ARG A 57 -11.17 -1.57 -2.49
C ARG A 57 -10.01 -0.61 -2.30
N ASP A 58 -9.61 0.12 -3.34
CA ASP A 58 -8.49 1.05 -3.29
C ASP A 58 -8.75 2.18 -2.28
N ALA A 59 -9.98 2.70 -2.22
CA ALA A 59 -10.39 3.67 -1.20
C ALA A 59 -10.21 3.11 0.23
N ARG A 60 -10.75 1.91 0.52
CA ARG A 60 -10.59 1.27 1.83
C ARG A 60 -9.12 1.02 2.18
N MET A 61 -8.30 0.65 1.18
CA MET A 61 -6.87 0.44 1.38
C MET A 61 -6.12 1.75 1.65
N ALA A 62 -6.51 2.84 1.01
CA ALA A 62 -5.96 4.17 1.28
C ALA A 62 -6.25 4.61 2.72
N GLU A 63 -7.51 4.52 3.16
CA GLU A 63 -7.91 4.82 4.55
C GLU A 63 -7.16 3.94 5.56
N ALA A 64 -7.03 2.63 5.29
CA ALA A 64 -6.28 1.73 6.16
C ALA A 64 -4.78 2.07 6.23
N ARG A 65 -4.18 2.54 5.12
CA ARG A 65 -2.79 3.01 5.12
C ARG A 65 -2.64 4.30 5.92
N GLU A 66 -3.57 5.25 5.77
CA GLU A 66 -3.56 6.49 6.55
C GLU A 66 -3.72 6.21 8.04
N ARG A 67 -4.65 5.33 8.42
CA ARG A 67 -4.83 4.92 9.82
C ARG A 67 -3.56 4.29 10.38
N ARG A 68 -2.94 3.34 9.66
CA ARG A 68 -1.67 2.72 10.08
C ARG A 68 -0.53 3.73 10.15
N ARG A 69 -0.51 4.75 9.28
CA ARG A 69 0.47 5.82 9.34
C ARG A 69 0.26 6.66 10.59
N ALA A 70 -0.98 7.08 10.88
CA ALA A 70 -1.30 7.80 12.11
C ALA A 70 -0.90 7.00 13.36
N GLU A 71 -1.25 5.73 13.43
CA GLU A 71 -0.88 4.83 14.53
C GLU A 71 0.64 4.69 14.71
N ARG A 72 1.43 4.84 13.64
CA ARG A 72 2.90 4.79 13.66
C ARG A 72 3.53 6.06 14.22
N GLU A 73 2.87 7.20 14.03
CA GLU A 73 3.27 8.52 14.54
C GLU A 73 2.79 8.75 15.98
N GLU A 74 1.87 7.92 16.49
CA GLU A 74 1.49 7.94 17.91
C GLU A 74 2.69 7.67 18.83
N PRO A 75 2.66 8.15 20.09
CA PRO A 75 3.66 7.80 21.08
C PRO A 75 3.85 6.30 21.26
N ALA A 76 5.09 5.90 21.49
CA ALA A 76 5.50 4.53 21.76
C ALA A 76 4.66 3.95 22.89
N THR A 77 4.24 2.70 22.72
CA THR A 77 3.48 2.01 23.76
C THR A 77 4.36 1.71 24.96
N GLU A 78 3.76 1.59 26.13
CA GLU A 78 4.44 1.23 27.38
C GLU A 78 5.28 -0.05 27.22
N ALA A 79 4.75 -1.06 26.53
CA ALA A 79 5.48 -2.31 26.25
C ALA A 79 6.73 -2.10 25.39
N GLN A 80 6.68 -1.20 24.39
CA GLN A 80 7.84 -0.86 23.56
C GLN A 80 8.89 -0.10 24.39
N LEU A 81 8.48 0.84 25.24
CA LEU A 81 9.38 1.58 26.14
C LEU A 81 10.07 0.65 27.15
N GLN A 82 9.32 -0.26 27.77
CA GLN A 82 9.87 -1.26 28.69
C GLN A 82 10.86 -2.20 27.99
N LEU A 83 10.59 -2.60 26.75
CA LEU A 83 11.52 -3.43 26.00
C LEU A 83 12.82 -2.68 25.67
N LEU A 84 12.73 -1.41 25.26
CA LEU A 84 13.90 -0.56 25.05
C LEU A 84 14.75 -0.42 26.32
N GLN A 85 14.12 -0.21 27.47
CA GLN A 85 14.80 -0.18 28.78
C GLN A 85 15.52 -1.49 29.09
N LYS A 86 14.90 -2.64 28.82
CA LYS A 86 15.54 -3.97 28.97
C LYS A 86 16.72 -4.16 28.03
N LEU A 87 16.69 -3.52 26.86
CA LEU A 87 17.80 -3.52 25.90
C LEU A 87 18.86 -2.45 26.20
N GLY A 88 18.78 -1.78 27.36
CA GLY A 88 19.77 -0.80 27.81
C GLY A 88 19.54 0.62 27.30
N VAL A 89 18.45 0.90 26.57
CA VAL A 89 18.09 2.24 26.10
C VAL A 89 17.17 2.92 27.11
N ARG A 90 17.56 4.09 27.60
CA ARG A 90 16.68 4.96 28.41
C ARG A 90 16.11 6.07 27.52
N PRO A 91 14.90 5.91 26.97
CA PRO A 91 14.30 6.95 26.14
C PRO A 91 13.99 8.19 26.99
N ASP A 92 14.56 9.32 26.60
CA ASP A 92 14.44 10.64 27.24
C ASP A 92 13.31 11.49 26.63
N ARG A 93 12.71 11.04 25.53
CA ARG A 93 11.69 11.77 24.76
C ARG A 93 10.55 10.90 24.26
N GLN A 94 9.47 11.57 23.84
CA GLN A 94 8.28 11.02 23.18
C GLN A 94 8.65 10.33 21.87
N LEU A 95 9.23 9.13 21.95
CA LEU A 95 9.42 8.27 20.79
C LEU A 95 8.06 7.93 20.21
N THR A 96 7.95 7.93 18.89
CA THR A 96 6.80 7.36 18.21
C THR A 96 6.86 5.84 18.22
N ARG A 97 5.72 5.16 18.02
CA ARG A 97 5.67 3.69 17.90
C ARG A 97 6.61 3.19 16.80
N SER A 98 6.70 3.92 15.69
CA SER A 98 7.55 3.56 14.56
C SER A 98 9.05 3.64 14.88
N GLU A 99 9.47 4.66 15.63
CA GLU A 99 10.86 4.83 16.04
C GLU A 99 11.24 3.80 17.09
N ALA A 100 10.38 3.56 18.07
CA ALA A 100 10.61 2.54 19.08
C ALA A 100 10.76 1.14 18.47
N SER A 101 9.88 0.76 17.53
CA SER A 101 10.02 -0.51 16.81
C SER A 101 11.32 -0.61 16.00
N ARG A 102 11.72 0.44 15.28
CA ARG A 102 12.99 0.45 14.53
C ARG A 102 14.20 0.28 15.44
N LEU A 103 14.21 0.95 16.59
CA LEU A 103 15.28 0.81 17.58
C LEU A 103 15.34 -0.61 18.15
N ILE A 104 14.18 -1.18 18.51
CA ILE A 104 14.10 -2.57 19.00
C ILE A 104 14.64 -3.55 17.96
N ASP A 105 14.25 -3.39 16.69
CA ASP A 105 14.69 -4.29 15.61
C ASP A 105 16.19 -4.20 15.37
N ALA A 106 16.76 -2.98 15.39
CA ALA A 106 18.20 -2.77 15.27
C ALA A 106 18.99 -3.39 16.43
N LEU A 107 18.47 -3.31 17.65
CA LEU A 107 19.12 -3.90 18.84
C LEU A 107 19.01 -5.43 18.91
N LYS A 108 17.98 -6.01 18.27
CA LYS A 108 17.76 -7.46 18.23
C LYS A 108 18.51 -8.17 17.09
N ARG A 109 18.93 -7.45 16.06
CA ARG A 109 19.68 -7.98 14.91
C ARG A 109 21.08 -7.34 14.89
N PRO A 110 22.04 -7.89 15.66
CA PRO A 110 23.41 -7.36 15.70
C PRO A 110 24.12 -7.48 14.36
#